data_AF-A0A4U0XRZ5-F1
#
_entry.id   AF-A0A4U0XRZ5-F1
#
_cell.length_a   1.000
_cell.length_b   1.000
_cell.length_c   1.000
_cell.angle_alpha   90.00
_cell.angle_beta   90.00
_cell.angle_gamma   90.00
#
_symmetry.space_group_name_H-M   'P 1'
#
loop_
_entity.id
_entity.type
_entity.pdbx_description
1 polymer ?
#
loop_
_entity_poly.entity_id
_entity_poly.type
_entity_poly.pdbx_seq_one_letter_code
_entity_poly.pdbx_strand_id
1 'polypeptide(L)'
;MEILFLCTAHNSLSQRLQLVLSTSHDVTIEYAISDEIMISAATLAQPDLIICPFLTNLVPRQLYESWMTLIIHPGPPGDAGPSALDWVLMGDDGSINDPHELLQALDGGLDQPGRTYWPVAVLQAIEEFDAGPVWAFEQFPIDIDAAGMTKSELYRGPITRAAVTATLQAISRIEDAALTTAHDYAGAMKSYGGCGLAIHHMTYSTHLKPRSEYGRLSVTDQLPFQGARQISRRIRSADSQPGVLKIRKELGSLAAKWAEATDVMARAHRRGSVALQSQQAMAHVALPGIERETETVFSCYYQPIDAPLTPPESPFRERRTPVLST
;
A
#
# COMPACT_ATOMS: atom_id res chain seq x y z
N MET A 1 -24.66 -2.65 -8.71
CA MET A 1 -23.45 -3.36 -9.09
C MET A 1 -23.62 -4.80 -8.68
N GLU A 2 -23.24 -5.71 -9.56
CA GLU A 2 -23.08 -7.14 -9.24
C GLU A 2 -21.65 -7.35 -8.75
N ILE A 3 -21.47 -7.65 -7.46
CA ILE A 3 -20.14 -7.88 -6.87
C ILE A 3 -19.95 -9.38 -6.61
N LEU A 4 -18.87 -9.96 -7.14
CA LEU A 4 -18.46 -11.33 -6.84
C LEU A 4 -17.35 -11.33 -5.79
N PHE A 5 -17.57 -12.01 -4.68
CA PHE A 5 -16.53 -12.31 -3.70
C PHE A 5 -15.87 -13.65 -4.03
N LEU A 6 -14.54 -13.66 -4.16
CA LEU A 6 -13.74 -14.88 -4.18
C LEU A 6 -13.02 -15.04 -2.84
N CYS A 7 -13.30 -16.12 -2.12
CA CYS A 7 -12.79 -16.35 -0.76
C CYS A 7 -12.25 -17.77 -0.58
N THR A 8 -11.07 -17.95 0.02
CA THR A 8 -10.65 -19.28 0.51
C THR A 8 -11.61 -19.76 1.62
N ALA A 9 -12.09 -18.83 2.46
CA ALA A 9 -13.13 -19.10 3.46
C ALA A 9 -14.00 -17.86 3.67
N HIS A 10 -15.32 -18.03 3.82
CA HIS A 10 -16.26 -16.96 4.14
C HIS A 10 -16.14 -16.55 5.62
N ASN A 11 -15.01 -15.94 5.96
CA ASN A 11 -14.61 -15.55 7.31
C ASN A 11 -15.29 -14.25 7.79
N SER A 12 -14.98 -13.82 9.02
CA SER A 12 -15.55 -12.61 9.63
C SER A 12 -15.31 -11.31 8.85
N LEU A 13 -14.21 -11.20 8.10
CA LEU A 13 -13.95 -10.03 7.25
C LEU A 13 -14.90 -10.03 6.04
N SER A 14 -14.96 -11.14 5.31
CA SER A 14 -15.85 -11.27 4.15
C SER A 14 -17.34 -11.13 4.54
N GLN A 15 -17.77 -11.71 5.66
CA GLN A 15 -19.13 -11.52 6.20
C GLN A 15 -19.40 -10.05 6.54
N ARG A 16 -18.43 -9.35 7.16
CA ARG A 16 -18.61 -7.94 7.52
C ARG A 16 -18.63 -7.03 6.28
N LEU A 17 -17.85 -7.33 5.25
CA LEU A 17 -17.88 -6.62 3.97
C LEU A 17 -19.19 -6.85 3.23
N GLN A 18 -19.66 -8.10 3.12
CA GLN A 18 -20.95 -8.43 2.52
C GLN A 18 -22.08 -7.61 3.19
N LEU A 19 -22.20 -7.67 4.52
CA LEU A 19 -23.23 -6.94 5.27
C LEU A 19 -23.20 -5.41 5.09
N VAL A 20 -22.10 -4.84 4.61
CA VAL A 20 -21.97 -3.40 4.32
C VAL A 20 -22.25 -3.12 2.84
N LEU A 21 -21.69 -3.91 1.92
CA LEU A 21 -21.88 -3.73 0.47
C LEU A 21 -23.30 -4.09 0.02
N SER A 22 -23.96 -5.06 0.66
CA SER A 22 -25.36 -5.43 0.41
C SER A 22 -26.39 -4.36 0.82
N THR A 23 -25.94 -3.17 1.25
CA THR A 23 -26.82 -1.99 1.40
C THR A 23 -26.98 -1.18 0.11
N SER A 24 -26.13 -1.41 -0.90
CA SER A 24 -26.06 -0.63 -2.14
C SER A 24 -25.77 -1.46 -3.41
N HIS A 25 -25.38 -2.73 -3.25
CA HIS A 25 -24.92 -3.63 -4.33
C HIS A 25 -25.46 -5.05 -4.09
N ASP A 26 -25.55 -5.88 -5.13
CA ASP A 26 -25.69 -7.32 -4.93
C ASP A 26 -24.29 -7.94 -4.67
N VAL A 27 -24.23 -9.00 -3.88
CA VAL A 27 -22.97 -9.61 -3.40
C VAL A 27 -23.09 -11.13 -3.41
N THR A 28 -22.68 -11.74 -4.53
CA THR A 28 -22.51 -13.19 -4.66
C THR A 28 -21.17 -13.60 -4.02
N ILE A 29 -21.11 -14.77 -3.37
CA ILE A 29 -19.90 -15.27 -2.71
C ILE A 29 -19.60 -16.67 -3.22
N GLU A 30 -18.38 -16.85 -3.72
CA GLU A 30 -17.88 -18.13 -4.22
C GLU A 30 -16.53 -18.52 -3.59
N TYR A 31 -16.31 -19.82 -3.46
CA TYR A 31 -15.12 -20.36 -2.81
C TYR A 31 -13.96 -20.53 -3.80
N ALA A 32 -12.79 -20.04 -3.44
CA ALA A 32 -11.56 -20.05 -4.23
C ALA A 32 -10.86 -21.43 -4.25
N ILE A 33 -11.62 -22.48 -4.61
CA ILE A 33 -11.22 -23.89 -4.54
C ILE A 33 -10.20 -24.24 -5.62
N SER A 34 -10.42 -23.79 -6.85
CA SER A 34 -9.53 -23.98 -8.00
C SER A 34 -9.78 -22.92 -9.07
N ASP A 35 -8.80 -22.74 -9.96
CA ASP A 35 -8.87 -21.82 -11.10
C ASP A 35 -10.12 -22.05 -11.96
N GLU A 36 -10.43 -23.30 -12.29
CA GLU A 36 -11.61 -23.69 -13.08
C GLU A 36 -12.92 -23.27 -12.38
N ILE A 37 -13.01 -23.44 -11.06
CA ILE A 37 -14.19 -23.06 -10.27
C ILE A 37 -14.32 -21.53 -10.23
N MET A 38 -13.22 -20.80 -9.99
CA MET A 38 -13.23 -19.32 -9.97
C MET A 38 -13.55 -18.71 -11.34
N ILE A 39 -13.05 -19.31 -12.43
CA ILE A 39 -13.35 -18.91 -13.82
C ILE A 39 -14.82 -19.20 -14.16
N SER A 40 -15.32 -20.38 -13.79
CA SER A 40 -16.74 -20.74 -13.98
C SER A 40 -17.67 -19.80 -13.22
N ALA A 41 -17.36 -19.52 -11.95
CA ALA A 41 -18.09 -18.58 -11.09
C ALA A 41 -18.21 -17.18 -11.73
N ALA A 42 -17.09 -16.56 -12.12
CA ALA A 42 -17.12 -15.23 -12.76
C ALA A 42 -17.83 -15.25 -14.12
N THR A 43 -17.66 -16.32 -14.90
CA THR A 43 -18.33 -16.48 -16.20
C THR A 43 -19.85 -16.62 -16.06
N LEU A 44 -20.35 -17.27 -15.00
CA LEU A 44 -21.78 -17.41 -14.72
C LEU A 44 -22.38 -16.17 -14.07
N ALA A 45 -21.66 -15.53 -13.14
CA ALA A 45 -22.14 -14.36 -12.41
C ALA A 45 -22.06 -13.05 -13.21
N GLN A 46 -21.17 -12.95 -14.20
CA GLN A 46 -20.93 -11.74 -15.01
C GLN A 46 -20.80 -10.45 -14.17
N PRO A 47 -19.95 -10.42 -13.11
CA PRO A 47 -19.93 -9.30 -12.17
C PRO A 47 -19.51 -7.97 -12.83
N ASP A 48 -19.92 -6.85 -12.23
CA ASP A 48 -19.32 -5.55 -12.52
C ASP A 48 -17.89 -5.48 -11.92
N LEU A 49 -17.71 -6.08 -10.73
CA LEU A 49 -16.51 -6.00 -9.89
C LEU A 49 -16.27 -7.32 -9.14
N ILE A 50 -15.02 -7.81 -9.12
CA ILE A 50 -14.58 -8.92 -8.26
C ILE A 50 -13.85 -8.34 -7.03
N ILE A 51 -14.12 -8.89 -5.85
CA ILE A 51 -13.39 -8.56 -4.61
C ILE A 51 -12.89 -9.86 -3.97
N CYS A 52 -11.69 -9.82 -3.42
CA CYS A 52 -10.99 -10.94 -2.79
C CYS A 52 -10.66 -10.59 -1.34
N PRO A 53 -11.60 -10.73 -0.38
CA PRO A 53 -11.40 -10.35 1.02
C PRO A 53 -10.41 -11.24 1.79
N PHE A 54 -10.25 -12.49 1.35
CA PHE A 54 -9.32 -13.45 1.96
C PHE A 54 -9.03 -14.58 0.97
N LEU A 55 -7.81 -14.63 0.46
CA LEU A 55 -7.29 -15.69 -0.39
C LEU A 55 -6.02 -16.31 0.20
N THR A 56 -5.78 -17.57 -0.17
CA THR A 56 -4.53 -18.32 0.03
C THR A 56 -3.91 -18.75 -1.29
N ASN A 57 -4.64 -18.57 -2.39
CA ASN A 57 -4.32 -19.01 -3.73
C ASN A 57 -4.25 -17.77 -4.64
N LEU A 58 -3.52 -17.85 -5.75
CA LEU A 58 -3.49 -16.77 -6.74
C LEU A 58 -4.86 -16.60 -7.42
N VAL A 59 -5.16 -15.39 -7.88
CA VAL A 59 -6.29 -15.14 -8.79
C VAL A 59 -5.86 -15.57 -10.20
N PRO A 60 -6.65 -16.39 -10.92
CA PRO A 60 -6.32 -16.78 -12.29
C PRO A 60 -6.27 -15.57 -13.23
N ARG A 61 -5.26 -15.54 -14.12
CA ARG A 61 -5.01 -14.44 -15.06
C ARG A 61 -6.24 -13.99 -15.85
N GLN A 62 -7.01 -14.95 -16.34
CA GLN A 62 -8.25 -14.70 -17.08
C GLN A 62 -9.24 -13.81 -16.31
N LEU A 63 -9.27 -13.86 -14.97
CA LEU A 63 -10.17 -13.05 -14.17
C LEU A 63 -9.72 -11.59 -14.11
N TYR A 64 -8.49 -11.30 -13.68
CA TYR A 64 -8.02 -9.93 -13.51
C TYR A 64 -7.72 -9.20 -14.83
N GLU A 65 -7.61 -9.92 -15.95
CA GLU A 65 -7.61 -9.30 -17.28
C GLU A 65 -9.03 -8.93 -17.76
N SER A 66 -10.05 -9.72 -17.41
CA SER A 66 -11.44 -9.55 -17.89
C SER A 66 -12.33 -8.69 -16.99
N TRP A 67 -12.15 -8.76 -15.67
CA TRP A 67 -12.95 -8.05 -14.67
C TRP A 67 -12.04 -7.29 -13.69
N MET A 68 -12.41 -6.06 -13.36
CA MET A 68 -11.75 -5.32 -12.27
C MET A 68 -11.80 -6.17 -11.00
N THR A 69 -10.63 -6.54 -10.48
CA THR A 69 -10.48 -7.48 -9.37
C THR A 69 -9.65 -6.86 -8.26
N LEU A 70 -10.21 -6.78 -7.04
CA LEU A 70 -9.60 -6.12 -5.89
C LEU A 70 -9.16 -7.11 -4.80
N ILE A 71 -7.89 -7.11 -4.43
CA ILE A 71 -7.32 -7.87 -3.31
C ILE A 71 -7.30 -6.98 -2.06
N ILE A 72 -7.75 -7.50 -0.93
CA ILE A 72 -7.65 -6.82 0.37
C ILE A 72 -6.40 -7.33 1.10
N HIS A 73 -5.29 -6.61 0.98
CA HIS A 73 -4.04 -6.96 1.66
C HIS A 73 -4.02 -6.37 3.08
N PRO A 74 -3.91 -7.19 4.15
CA PRO A 74 -3.84 -6.71 5.53
C PRO A 74 -2.45 -6.17 5.89
N GLY A 75 -1.84 -5.36 5.02
CA GLY A 75 -0.52 -4.76 5.17
C GLY A 75 -0.34 -3.45 4.39
N PRO A 76 0.85 -2.81 4.47
CA PRO A 76 1.16 -1.55 3.79
C PRO A 76 0.99 -1.54 2.26
N PRO A 77 0.76 -0.36 1.66
CA PRO A 77 1.01 -0.14 0.24
C PRO A 77 2.46 -0.51 -0.13
N GLY A 78 2.65 -1.51 -0.99
CA GLY A 78 3.97 -2.03 -1.37
C GLY A 78 4.56 -3.06 -0.40
N ASP A 79 3.80 -3.50 0.60
CA ASP A 79 4.04 -4.75 1.32
C ASP A 79 3.43 -5.91 0.52
N ALA A 80 4.08 -7.07 0.53
CA ALA A 80 3.71 -8.22 -0.28
C ALA A 80 4.07 -9.53 0.41
N GLY A 81 3.23 -10.56 0.27
CA GLY A 81 3.48 -11.88 0.82
C GLY A 81 2.47 -12.31 1.89
N PRO A 82 2.43 -13.62 2.18
CA PRO A 82 1.61 -14.13 3.28
C PRO A 82 2.12 -13.62 4.64
N SER A 83 1.26 -13.72 5.66
CA SER A 83 1.65 -13.53 7.06
C SER A 83 2.12 -12.12 7.48
N ALA A 84 1.75 -11.08 6.73
CA ALA A 84 2.02 -9.67 7.08
C ALA A 84 1.62 -9.30 8.54
N LEU A 85 0.52 -9.88 9.05
CA LEU A 85 0.06 -9.69 10.43
C LEU A 85 0.89 -10.44 11.48
N ASP A 86 1.59 -11.50 11.09
CA ASP A 86 2.47 -12.26 11.97
C ASP A 86 3.78 -11.49 12.18
N TRP A 87 4.37 -10.94 11.10
CA TRP A 87 5.58 -10.12 11.16
C TRP A 87 5.46 -8.94 12.14
N VAL A 88 4.39 -8.14 12.05
CA VAL A 88 4.18 -7.02 12.98
C VAL A 88 3.92 -7.47 14.42
N LEU A 89 3.24 -8.60 14.63
CA LEU A 89 3.00 -9.15 15.97
C LEU A 89 4.24 -9.85 16.58
N MET A 90 5.22 -10.21 15.77
CA MET A 90 6.54 -10.68 16.23
C MET A 90 7.51 -9.52 16.50
N GLY A 91 7.14 -8.26 16.21
CA GLY A 91 7.93 -7.07 16.55
C GLY A 91 8.50 -6.28 15.37
N ASP A 92 8.13 -6.60 14.12
CA ASP A 92 8.62 -5.85 12.95
C ASP A 92 8.25 -4.34 13.02
N ASP A 93 9.26 -3.48 13.13
CA ASP A 93 9.14 -2.02 13.03
C ASP A 93 9.08 -1.53 11.58
N GLY A 94 9.44 -2.40 10.63
CA GLY A 94 9.59 -2.11 9.22
C GLY A 94 10.87 -1.35 8.90
N SER A 95 11.99 -1.57 9.61
CA SER A 95 13.32 -1.06 9.28
C SER A 95 14.11 -1.99 8.35
N ILE A 96 14.09 -3.30 8.63
CA ILE A 96 14.67 -4.38 7.83
C ILE A 96 13.76 -4.67 6.62
N ASN A 97 14.35 -5.10 5.50
CA ASN A 97 13.63 -5.52 4.29
C ASN A 97 13.75 -7.02 4.01
N ASP A 98 14.85 -7.66 4.45
CA ASP A 98 15.10 -9.08 4.19
C ASP A 98 14.43 -9.96 5.27
N PRO A 99 13.65 -11.00 4.90
CA PRO A 99 12.95 -11.84 5.88
C PRO A 99 13.88 -12.67 6.78
N HIS A 100 15.07 -13.05 6.30
CA HIS A 100 16.02 -13.85 7.07
C HIS A 100 16.79 -12.99 8.06
N GLU A 101 17.21 -11.79 7.65
CA GLU A 101 17.76 -10.77 8.56
C GLU A 101 16.72 -10.37 9.63
N LEU A 102 15.44 -10.22 9.23
CA LEU A 102 14.35 -9.91 10.15
C LEU A 102 14.11 -11.04 11.15
N LEU A 103 13.96 -12.30 10.71
CA LEU A 103 13.84 -13.45 11.62
C LEU A 103 15.01 -13.51 12.61
N GLN A 104 16.25 -13.38 12.12
CA GLN A 104 17.44 -13.40 12.97
C GLN A 104 17.48 -12.24 13.98
N ALA A 105 16.97 -11.06 13.61
CA ALA A 105 16.88 -9.91 14.52
C ALA A 105 15.79 -10.08 15.59
N LEU A 106 14.67 -10.73 15.26
CA LEU A 106 13.57 -11.02 16.20
C LEU A 106 13.93 -12.17 17.15
N ASP A 107 14.48 -13.28 16.63
CA ASP A 107 15.06 -14.36 17.44
C ASP A 107 16.23 -13.87 18.32
N GLY A 108 16.90 -12.79 17.90
CA GLY A 108 18.00 -12.14 18.62
C GLY A 108 17.62 -11.44 19.94
N GLY A 109 16.33 -11.32 20.25
CA GLY A 109 15.87 -10.95 21.59
C GLY A 109 16.09 -9.48 22.00
N LEU A 110 15.95 -8.54 21.07
CA LEU A 110 15.80 -7.12 21.40
C LEU A 110 14.31 -6.75 21.40
N ASP A 111 13.79 -6.32 22.57
CA ASP A 111 12.45 -5.77 22.72
C ASP A 111 12.32 -4.46 21.92
N GLN A 112 11.92 -4.57 20.64
CA GLN A 112 11.65 -3.43 19.78
C GLN A 112 10.15 -3.10 19.80
N PRO A 113 9.76 -1.81 19.90
CA PRO A 113 8.35 -1.40 20.06
C PRO A 113 7.49 -1.55 18.78
N GLY A 114 7.96 -2.31 17.80
CA GLY A 114 7.32 -2.56 16.51
C GLY A 114 6.88 -1.31 15.75
N ARG A 115 5.89 -1.49 14.87
CA ARG A 115 5.16 -0.41 14.21
C ARG A 115 4.07 0.11 15.15
N THR A 116 3.94 1.43 15.29
CA THR A 116 2.86 2.07 16.07
C THR A 116 1.60 2.37 15.26
N TYR A 117 1.65 2.13 13.94
CA TYR A 117 0.50 2.16 13.04
C TYR A 117 0.55 0.96 12.11
N TRP A 118 -0.62 0.39 11.82
CA TRP A 118 -0.76 -0.65 10.81
C TRP A 118 -1.88 -0.32 9.83
N PRO A 119 -1.75 -0.65 8.53
CA PRO A 119 -2.76 -0.37 7.52
C PRO A 119 -3.42 -1.62 6.92
N VAL A 120 -4.45 -1.39 6.11
CA VAL A 120 -5.01 -2.38 5.18
C VAL A 120 -5.12 -1.70 3.82
N ALA A 121 -4.54 -2.31 2.79
CA ALA A 121 -4.58 -1.83 1.41
C ALA A 121 -5.61 -2.60 0.57
N VAL A 122 -6.19 -1.92 -0.40
CA VAL A 122 -7.06 -2.50 -1.43
C VAL A 122 -6.39 -2.28 -2.77
N LEU A 123 -5.90 -3.38 -3.33
CA LEU A 123 -5.01 -3.45 -4.49
C LEU A 123 -5.76 -4.00 -5.69
N GLN A 124 -5.49 -3.52 -6.90
CA GLN A 124 -5.96 -4.20 -8.11
C GLN A 124 -5.07 -5.41 -8.42
N ALA A 125 -5.66 -6.58 -8.64
CA ALA A 125 -4.93 -7.79 -9.02
C ALA A 125 -4.21 -7.62 -10.37
N ILE A 126 -2.96 -8.10 -10.44
CA ILE A 126 -2.09 -8.14 -11.61
C ILE A 126 -1.31 -9.48 -11.61
N GLU A 127 -0.35 -9.65 -12.51
CA GLU A 127 0.47 -10.88 -12.60
C GLU A 127 1.48 -11.01 -11.45
N GLU A 128 1.96 -9.87 -10.95
CA GLU A 128 2.87 -9.75 -9.81
C GLU A 128 2.12 -9.75 -8.46
N PHE A 129 2.52 -10.66 -7.55
CA PHE A 129 1.85 -10.86 -6.26
C PHE A 129 1.91 -9.63 -5.35
N ASP A 130 0.74 -9.17 -4.87
CA ASP A 130 0.52 -7.97 -4.04
C ASP A 130 1.17 -6.65 -4.53
N ALA A 131 1.76 -6.62 -5.74
CA ALA A 131 2.34 -5.41 -6.35
C ALA A 131 1.30 -4.52 -7.06
N GLY A 132 0.01 -4.82 -6.85
CA GLY A 132 -1.13 -4.22 -7.52
C GLY A 132 -1.30 -2.71 -7.32
N PRO A 133 -1.80 -1.96 -8.33
CA PRO A 133 -2.17 -0.56 -8.16
C PRO A 133 -3.14 -0.34 -6.99
N VAL A 134 -2.74 0.51 -6.02
CA VAL A 134 -3.50 0.75 -4.78
C VAL A 134 -4.68 1.67 -5.06
N TRP A 135 -5.90 1.16 -4.94
CA TRP A 135 -7.13 1.97 -5.06
C TRP A 135 -7.48 2.71 -3.76
N ALA A 136 -7.16 2.13 -2.60
CA ALA A 136 -7.19 2.80 -1.31
C ALA A 136 -6.33 2.06 -0.28
N PHE A 137 -5.93 2.74 0.79
CA PHE A 137 -5.58 2.08 2.05
C PHE A 137 -6.12 2.89 3.23
N GLU A 138 -6.44 2.22 4.33
CA GLU A 138 -6.71 2.87 5.60
C GLU A 138 -5.67 2.46 6.64
N GLN A 139 -5.36 3.31 7.61
CA GLN A 139 -4.45 3.01 8.71
C GLN A 139 -5.07 3.26 10.09
N PHE A 140 -4.59 2.53 11.08
CA PHE A 140 -4.99 2.67 12.48
C PHE A 140 -3.76 2.60 13.40
N PRO A 141 -3.81 3.24 14.58
CA PRO A 141 -2.77 3.04 15.59
C PRO A 141 -2.85 1.60 16.13
N ILE A 142 -1.71 0.95 16.24
CA ILE A 142 -1.54 -0.40 16.81
C ILE A 142 -0.59 -0.32 18.00
N ASP A 143 -0.81 -1.18 18.98
CA ASP A 143 0.00 -1.39 20.17
C ASP A 143 0.12 -2.91 20.31
N ILE A 144 1.28 -3.46 19.96
CA ILE A 144 1.47 -4.92 19.86
C ILE A 144 1.62 -5.58 21.23
N ASP A 145 2.11 -4.83 22.22
CA ASP A 145 2.30 -5.24 23.61
C ASP A 145 1.02 -5.11 24.46
N ALA A 146 -0.06 -4.56 23.88
CA ALA A 146 -1.33 -4.36 24.56
C ALA A 146 -1.90 -5.68 25.10
N ALA A 147 -2.27 -5.70 26.38
CA ALA A 147 -2.76 -6.89 27.06
C ALA A 147 -3.99 -7.50 26.35
N GLY A 148 -3.83 -8.72 25.81
CA GLY A 148 -4.85 -9.42 25.03
C GLY A 148 -4.77 -9.23 23.52
N MET A 149 -3.78 -8.49 23.02
CA MET A 149 -3.49 -8.41 21.57
C MET A 149 -3.19 -9.81 21.02
N THR A 150 -3.87 -10.18 19.95
CA THR A 150 -3.64 -11.43 19.22
C THR A 150 -3.96 -11.23 17.75
N LYS A 151 -3.42 -12.08 16.87
CA LYS A 151 -3.76 -12.08 15.43
C LYS A 151 -5.27 -12.15 15.17
N SER A 152 -6.02 -12.89 15.99
CA SER A 152 -7.48 -12.99 15.86
C SER A 152 -8.21 -11.70 16.27
N GLU A 153 -7.80 -11.05 17.35
CA GLU A 153 -8.39 -9.77 17.78
C GLU A 153 -8.02 -8.64 16.83
N LEU A 154 -6.75 -8.58 16.38
CA LEU A 154 -6.27 -7.64 15.38
C LEU A 154 -7.06 -7.78 14.07
N TYR A 155 -7.28 -9.01 13.58
CA TYR A 155 -8.03 -9.28 12.36
C TYR A 155 -9.52 -8.90 12.47
N ARG A 156 -10.19 -9.34 13.54
CA ARG A 156 -11.64 -9.10 13.76
C ARG A 156 -11.97 -7.66 14.15
N GLY A 157 -11.04 -7.00 14.85
CA GLY A 157 -11.18 -5.63 15.31
C GLY A 157 -10.73 -4.60 14.26
N PRO A 158 -9.53 -4.00 14.41
CA PRO A 158 -9.12 -2.85 13.60
C PRO A 158 -8.88 -3.18 12.12
N ILE A 159 -8.33 -4.35 11.77
CA ILE A 159 -8.13 -4.76 10.37
C ILE A 159 -9.48 -4.80 9.64
N THR A 160 -10.49 -5.45 10.21
CA THR A 160 -11.82 -5.52 9.60
C THR A 160 -12.47 -4.14 9.45
N ARG A 161 -12.23 -3.20 10.38
CA ARG A 161 -12.70 -1.81 10.23
C ARG A 161 -11.98 -1.07 9.11
N ALA A 162 -10.65 -1.14 9.06
CA ALA A 162 -9.84 -0.50 8.03
C ALA A 162 -10.12 -1.05 6.63
N ALA A 163 -10.28 -2.37 6.50
CA ALA A 163 -10.66 -3.05 5.26
C ALA A 163 -11.99 -2.54 4.70
N VAL A 164 -13.03 -2.41 5.54
CA VAL A 164 -14.33 -1.86 5.14
C VAL A 164 -14.21 -0.42 4.65
N THR A 165 -13.50 0.45 5.39
CA THR A 165 -13.29 1.85 4.98
C THR A 165 -12.53 1.95 3.65
N ALA A 166 -11.46 1.16 3.49
CA ALA A 166 -10.65 1.14 2.27
C ALA A 166 -11.44 0.57 1.07
N THR A 167 -12.23 -0.49 1.27
CA THR A 167 -13.01 -1.12 0.18
C THR A 167 -14.12 -0.20 -0.33
N LEU A 168 -14.89 0.43 0.58
CA LEU A 168 -15.90 1.42 0.21
C LEU A 168 -15.28 2.60 -0.58
N GLN A 169 -14.12 3.09 -0.13
CA GLN A 169 -13.45 4.18 -0.81
C GLN A 169 -12.82 3.76 -2.15
N ALA A 170 -12.33 2.52 -2.27
CA ALA A 170 -11.84 1.95 -3.53
C ALA A 170 -12.96 1.85 -4.56
N ILE A 171 -14.14 1.33 -4.19
CA ILE A 171 -15.35 1.29 -5.03
C ILE A 171 -15.70 2.69 -5.54
N SER A 172 -15.87 3.67 -4.65
CA SER A 172 -16.20 5.05 -5.03
C SER A 172 -15.15 5.67 -5.97
N ARG A 173 -13.86 5.34 -5.81
CA ARG A 173 -12.79 5.82 -6.69
C ARG A 173 -12.81 5.16 -8.07
N ILE A 174 -13.25 3.91 -8.17
CA ILE A 174 -13.44 3.17 -9.43
C ILE A 174 -14.68 3.71 -10.16
N GLU A 175 -15.78 3.94 -9.45
CA GLU A 175 -16.98 4.60 -9.97
C GLU A 175 -16.66 6.00 -10.52
N ASP A 176 -15.97 6.86 -9.75
CA ASP A 176 -15.51 8.18 -10.19
C ASP A 176 -14.60 8.10 -11.44
N ALA A 177 -13.66 7.15 -11.48
CA ALA A 177 -12.76 6.96 -12.61
C ALA A 177 -13.50 6.49 -13.87
N ALA A 178 -14.47 5.59 -13.73
CA ALA A 178 -15.32 5.11 -14.82
C ALA A 178 -16.23 6.21 -15.37
N LEU A 179 -16.87 6.99 -14.49
CA LEU A 179 -17.71 8.13 -14.87
C LEU A 179 -16.90 9.23 -15.57
N THR A 180 -15.69 9.53 -15.07
CA THR A 180 -14.77 10.48 -15.72
C THR A 180 -14.40 9.98 -17.13
N THR A 181 -13.98 8.72 -17.25
CA THR A 181 -13.61 8.10 -18.53
C THR A 181 -14.79 8.12 -19.51
N ALA A 182 -16.00 7.77 -19.07
CA ALA A 182 -17.21 7.80 -19.88
C ALA A 182 -17.60 9.22 -20.31
N HIS A 183 -17.41 10.23 -19.45
CA HIS A 183 -17.60 11.64 -19.81
C HIS A 183 -16.58 12.14 -20.84
N ASP A 184 -15.32 11.73 -20.74
CA ASP A 184 -14.28 12.09 -21.73
C ASP A 184 -14.59 11.47 -23.11
N TYR A 185 -14.97 10.18 -23.15
CA TYR A 185 -15.44 9.53 -24.37
C TYR A 185 -16.72 10.19 -24.93
N ALA A 186 -17.71 10.49 -24.09
CA ALA A 186 -18.94 11.18 -24.52
C ALA A 186 -18.68 12.64 -24.98
N GLY A 187 -17.66 13.30 -24.41
CA GLY A 187 -17.18 14.62 -24.83
C GLY A 187 -16.54 14.57 -26.22
N ALA A 188 -15.66 13.60 -26.46
CA ALA A 188 -15.12 13.33 -27.79
C ALA A 188 -16.23 12.94 -28.80
N MET A 189 -17.15 12.07 -28.39
CA MET A 189 -18.25 11.58 -29.24
C MET A 189 -19.33 12.64 -29.52
N LYS A 190 -19.40 13.74 -28.76
CA LYS A 190 -20.20 14.93 -29.14
C LYS A 190 -19.69 15.63 -30.41
N SER A 191 -18.50 15.30 -30.93
CA SER A 191 -18.07 15.68 -32.29
C SER A 191 -18.58 14.74 -33.40
N TYR A 192 -19.05 13.54 -33.06
CA TYR A 192 -19.61 12.53 -33.97
C TYR A 192 -20.95 12.03 -33.42
N GLY A 193 -21.97 12.89 -33.51
CA GLY A 193 -23.18 12.75 -32.70
C GLY A 193 -24.08 11.57 -33.04
N GLY A 194 -24.88 11.16 -32.04
CA GLY A 194 -26.21 10.60 -32.33
C GLY A 194 -26.55 9.19 -31.82
N CYS A 195 -25.74 8.52 -31.00
CA CYS A 195 -26.10 7.22 -30.42
C CYS A 195 -26.19 7.29 -28.88
N GLY A 196 -27.41 7.32 -28.34
CA GLY A 196 -27.66 7.21 -26.91
C GLY A 196 -27.68 5.75 -26.46
N LEU A 197 -26.58 5.27 -25.89
CA LEU A 197 -26.51 3.95 -25.26
C LEU A 197 -27.04 4.01 -23.82
N ALA A 198 -28.10 3.26 -23.53
CA ALA A 198 -28.57 3.03 -22.17
C ALA A 198 -27.64 2.02 -21.49
N ILE A 199 -26.83 2.48 -20.55
CA ILE A 199 -25.82 1.67 -19.86
C ILE A 199 -26.51 0.83 -18.77
N HIS A 200 -26.91 -0.40 -19.13
CA HIS A 200 -27.60 -1.33 -18.22
C HIS A 200 -26.67 -2.34 -17.51
N HIS A 201 -25.37 -2.27 -17.74
CA HIS A 201 -24.32 -3.02 -17.04
C HIS A 201 -23.03 -2.18 -17.05
N MET A 202 -22.25 -2.14 -15.96
CA MET A 202 -21.03 -1.32 -15.86
C MET A 202 -19.84 -2.14 -15.36
N THR A 203 -19.47 -3.16 -16.14
CA THR A 203 -18.21 -3.89 -15.96
C THR A 203 -17.04 -2.91 -16.02
N TYR A 204 -16.34 -2.76 -14.90
CA TYR A 204 -15.25 -1.78 -14.79
C TYR A 204 -14.03 -2.26 -15.56
N SER A 205 -13.53 -1.42 -16.47
CA SER A 205 -12.34 -1.76 -17.25
C SER A 205 -11.12 -1.93 -16.34
N THR A 206 -10.45 -3.07 -16.49
CA THR A 206 -9.17 -3.41 -15.86
C THR A 206 -8.03 -2.44 -16.22
N HIS A 207 -8.26 -1.52 -17.18
CA HIS A 207 -7.32 -0.46 -17.55
C HIS A 207 -7.58 0.89 -16.86
N LEU A 208 -8.63 1.02 -16.03
CA LEU A 208 -8.80 2.17 -15.14
C LEU A 208 -7.59 2.26 -14.19
N LYS A 209 -7.10 3.48 -13.93
CA LYS A 209 -5.90 3.70 -13.12
C LYS A 209 -6.23 4.47 -11.84
N PRO A 210 -5.83 3.97 -10.64
CA PRO A 210 -5.92 4.77 -9.43
C PRO A 210 -4.99 5.99 -9.52
N ARG A 211 -5.35 7.07 -8.82
CA ARG A 211 -4.51 8.27 -8.77
C ARG A 211 -3.31 8.05 -7.85
N SER A 212 -2.20 8.73 -8.11
CA SER A 212 -0.92 8.48 -7.43
C SER A 212 -0.93 8.72 -5.91
N GLU A 213 -1.89 9.50 -5.42
CA GLU A 213 -2.13 9.77 -4.01
C GLU A 213 -2.85 8.62 -3.27
N TYR A 214 -3.56 7.72 -3.97
CA TYR A 214 -4.38 6.67 -3.35
C TYR A 214 -3.54 5.60 -2.62
N GLY A 215 -2.32 5.33 -3.11
CA GLY A 215 -1.30 4.53 -2.41
C GLY A 215 -0.38 5.33 -1.50
N ARG A 216 -0.61 6.63 -1.33
CA ARG A 216 0.25 7.53 -0.53
C ARG A 216 -0.45 8.18 0.66
N LEU A 217 -1.77 8.34 0.64
CA LEU A 217 -2.56 8.98 1.71
C LEU A 217 -3.71 8.06 2.14
N SER A 218 -3.86 7.85 3.45
CA SER A 218 -4.92 7.00 4.01
C SER A 218 -6.31 7.64 3.90
N VAL A 219 -7.37 6.83 3.83
CA VAL A 219 -8.74 7.31 3.56
C VAL A 219 -9.21 8.38 4.54
N THR A 220 -9.26 8.09 5.85
CA THR A 220 -9.85 9.00 6.85
C THR A 220 -8.98 10.22 7.13
N ASP A 221 -7.70 10.00 7.46
CA ASP A 221 -6.81 11.06 7.93
C ASP A 221 -6.14 11.87 6.79
N GLN A 222 -6.14 11.36 5.55
CA GLN A 222 -5.37 11.91 4.42
C GLN A 222 -3.86 12.07 4.74
N LEU A 223 -3.31 11.13 5.51
CA LEU A 223 -1.91 11.12 5.92
C LEU A 223 -1.14 9.96 5.29
N PRO A 224 0.18 10.12 5.02
CA PRO A 224 1.05 9.01 4.70
C PRO A 224 1.05 7.91 5.76
N PHE A 225 1.35 6.68 5.36
CA PHE A 225 1.51 5.56 6.30
C PHE A 225 2.52 5.91 7.39
N GLN A 226 2.12 5.78 8.66
CA GLN A 226 2.88 6.24 9.82
C GLN A 226 3.78 5.16 10.44
N GLY A 227 4.41 4.32 9.61
CA GLY A 227 5.40 3.32 10.05
C GLY A 227 6.68 3.95 10.64
N ALA A 228 7.53 3.12 11.26
CA ALA A 228 8.69 3.60 12.04
C ALA A 228 9.64 4.50 11.22
N ARG A 229 9.90 4.18 9.93
CA ARG A 229 10.71 5.03 9.04
C ARG A 229 10.10 6.42 8.80
N GLN A 230 8.77 6.57 8.77
CA GLN A 230 8.10 7.89 8.67
C GLN A 230 8.19 8.67 10.00
N ILE A 231 8.00 7.99 11.12
CA ILE A 231 8.09 8.60 12.47
C ILE A 231 9.53 9.05 12.76
N SER A 232 10.51 8.20 12.48
CA SER A 232 11.95 8.49 12.62
C SER A 232 12.37 9.70 11.76
N ARG A 233 11.88 9.79 10.51
CA ARG A 233 12.07 10.99 9.67
C ARG A 233 11.45 12.25 10.27
N ARG A 234 10.21 12.18 10.80
CA ARG A 234 9.57 13.32 11.48
C ARG A 234 10.37 13.77 12.70
N ILE A 235 10.81 12.84 13.55
CA ILE A 235 11.63 13.12 14.74
C ILE A 235 12.92 13.84 14.32
N ARG A 236 13.70 13.25 13.41
CA ARG A 236 14.96 13.83 12.91
C ARG A 236 14.76 15.20 12.23
N SER A 237 13.60 15.44 11.60
CA SER A 237 13.30 16.72 10.94
C SER A 237 12.90 17.85 11.88
N ALA A 238 12.64 17.56 13.15
CA ALA A 238 12.25 18.53 14.17
C ALA A 238 13.19 18.54 15.39
N ASP A 239 14.29 17.79 15.32
CA ASP A 239 15.35 17.74 16.33
C ASP A 239 16.40 18.84 16.03
N SER A 240 16.76 19.73 16.96
CA SER A 240 16.31 19.84 18.35
C SER A 240 15.12 20.78 18.55
N GLN A 241 14.71 21.53 17.52
CA GLN A 241 13.54 22.41 17.50
C GLN A 241 12.86 22.37 16.12
N PRO A 242 11.52 22.47 16.02
CA PRO A 242 10.56 22.76 17.10
C PRO A 242 10.10 21.54 17.92
N GLY A 243 10.64 20.34 17.65
CA GLY A 243 10.17 19.08 18.21
C GLY A 243 8.90 18.54 17.51
N VAL A 244 8.69 17.22 17.60
CA VAL A 244 7.47 16.59 17.07
C VAL A 244 6.34 16.70 18.09
N LEU A 245 5.54 17.76 17.99
CA LEU A 245 4.24 17.82 18.64
C LEU A 245 3.34 16.70 18.08
N LYS A 246 2.70 15.91 18.96
CA LYS A 246 1.66 14.95 18.53
C LYS A 246 0.53 15.72 17.84
N ILE A 247 0.41 15.59 16.52
CA ILE A 247 -0.56 16.36 15.71
C ILE A 247 -1.98 15.86 15.98
N ARG A 248 -2.58 16.38 17.05
CA ARG A 248 -4.03 16.38 17.25
C ARG A 248 -4.56 17.76 16.84
N LYS A 249 -5.01 17.86 15.59
CA LYS A 249 -6.00 18.86 15.12
C LYS A 249 -5.55 20.30 14.77
N GLU A 250 -4.28 20.58 14.46
CA GLU A 250 -3.82 21.94 14.06
C GLU A 250 -2.89 22.01 12.81
N LEU A 251 -3.19 21.30 11.72
CA LEU A 251 -2.41 21.42 10.47
C LEU A 251 -2.67 22.72 9.67
N GLY A 252 -3.80 23.40 9.89
CA GLY A 252 -4.15 24.62 9.15
C GLY A 252 -3.49 25.91 9.66
N SER A 253 -3.12 25.98 10.94
CA SER A 253 -2.61 27.22 11.57
C SER A 253 -1.11 27.45 11.35
N LEU A 254 -0.34 26.37 11.18
CA LEU A 254 1.12 26.44 10.98
C LEU A 254 1.51 26.89 9.57
N ALA A 255 0.83 26.41 8.51
CA ALA A 255 1.21 26.73 7.13
C ALA A 255 1.26 28.25 6.85
N ALA A 256 0.32 29.01 7.41
CA ALA A 256 0.30 30.47 7.32
C ALA A 256 1.51 31.13 8.01
N LYS A 257 1.89 30.66 9.21
CA LYS A 257 3.03 31.21 9.97
C LYS A 257 4.39 30.90 9.34
N TRP A 258 4.52 29.74 8.69
CA TRP A 258 5.75 29.37 8.00
C TRP A 258 6.02 30.22 6.74
N ALA A 259 4.97 30.70 6.06
CA ALA A 259 5.12 31.61 4.92
C ALA A 259 5.65 33.00 5.31
N GLU A 260 5.39 33.44 6.54
CA GLU A 260 5.85 34.74 7.07
C GLU A 260 7.30 34.66 7.59
N ALA A 261 7.70 33.50 8.13
CA ALA A 261 9.05 33.27 8.64
C ALA A 261 10.14 33.14 7.55
N THR A 262 9.79 32.66 6.36
CA THR A 262 10.75 32.41 5.27
C THR A 262 11.31 33.70 4.65
N ASP A 263 10.52 34.78 4.53
CA ASP A 263 11.04 36.08 4.05
C ASP A 263 12.03 36.72 5.06
N VAL A 264 11.87 36.45 6.36
CA VAL A 264 12.82 36.87 7.39
C VAL A 264 14.13 36.08 7.27
N MET A 265 14.05 34.75 7.11
CA MET A 265 15.23 33.87 6.91
C MET A 265 16.03 34.25 5.65
N ALA A 266 15.35 34.60 4.55
CA ALA A 266 15.99 35.01 3.29
C ALA A 266 16.88 36.26 3.43
N ARG A 267 16.62 37.12 4.42
CA ARG A 267 17.44 38.31 4.71
C ARG A 267 18.67 37.98 5.57
N ALA A 268 18.59 36.97 6.43
CA ALA A 268 19.68 36.56 7.32
C ALA A 268 20.84 35.88 6.60
N HIS A 269 20.58 35.15 5.51
CA HIS A 269 21.53 34.24 4.86
C HIS A 269 22.72 34.89 4.11
N ARG A 270 22.97 36.20 4.34
CA ARG A 270 23.97 37.02 3.63
C ARG A 270 25.23 37.36 4.46
N ARG A 271 25.44 36.74 5.63
CA ARG A 271 26.66 36.93 6.46
C ARG A 271 27.07 35.67 7.23
N GLY A 272 28.35 35.32 7.12
CA GLY A 272 29.11 34.60 8.17
C GLY A 272 29.06 33.07 8.14
N SER A 273 30.14 32.46 7.66
CA SER A 273 30.49 31.05 7.88
C SER A 273 31.68 30.93 8.85
N VAL A 274 31.81 29.79 9.55
CA VAL A 274 33.05 29.19 10.12
C VAL A 274 32.69 27.80 10.69
N ALA A 275 33.66 26.89 10.80
CA ALA A 275 33.48 25.49 11.24
C ALA A 275 34.54 25.06 12.28
N LEU A 276 34.36 23.90 12.95
CA LEU A 276 35.39 23.19 13.75
C LEU A 276 35.00 21.71 14.03
N GLN A 277 35.89 20.93 14.67
CA GLN A 277 35.84 19.45 14.83
C GLN A 277 36.36 19.03 16.25
N SER A 278 36.68 17.77 16.67
CA SER A 278 36.92 16.46 16.00
C SER A 278 36.99 15.26 17.00
N GLN A 279 36.75 14.01 16.52
CA GLN A 279 37.32 12.73 17.00
C GLN A 279 36.89 12.19 18.42
N GLN A 280 37.04 10.91 18.84
CA GLN A 280 37.69 9.69 18.26
C GLN A 280 37.19 8.33 18.86
N ALA A 281 37.28 7.23 18.08
CA ALA A 281 37.39 5.79 18.47
C ALA A 281 36.21 5.12 19.26
N MET A 282 36.18 3.83 19.65
CA MET A 282 37.14 2.67 19.60
C MET A 282 36.38 1.28 19.51
N ALA A 283 37.04 0.13 19.76
CA ALA A 283 36.53 -1.27 19.68
C ALA A 283 37.14 -2.18 20.82
N HIS A 284 37.06 -3.52 20.96
CA HIS A 284 36.58 -4.71 20.19
C HIS A 284 36.54 -5.98 21.13
N VAL A 285 35.91 -7.13 20.76
CA VAL A 285 36.26 -8.59 21.05
C VAL A 285 35.04 -9.54 20.86
N ALA A 286 35.26 -10.85 20.56
CA ALA A 286 34.21 -11.87 20.25
C ALA A 286 34.64 -13.34 20.53
N LEU A 287 33.83 -14.34 20.08
CA LEU A 287 34.00 -15.83 20.02
C LEU A 287 33.42 -16.67 21.21
N PRO A 288 33.06 -17.97 21.04
CA PRO A 288 32.42 -18.62 19.86
C PRO A 288 31.37 -19.75 20.15
N GLY A 289 30.41 -19.95 19.22
CA GLY A 289 30.03 -21.26 18.63
C GLY A 289 29.07 -22.25 19.33
N ILE A 290 28.01 -22.67 18.61
CA ILE A 290 27.68 -24.05 18.15
C ILE A 290 26.25 -24.08 17.56
N GLU A 291 26.07 -24.73 16.41
CA GLU A 291 24.81 -24.78 15.64
C GLU A 291 23.95 -26.02 15.95
N ARG A 292 22.64 -25.91 15.72
CA ARG A 292 21.77 -27.00 15.24
C ARG A 292 20.69 -26.45 14.32
N GLU A 293 20.54 -27.05 13.14
CA GLU A 293 19.58 -26.64 12.13
C GLU A 293 18.18 -27.22 12.39
N THR A 294 17.14 -26.41 12.15
CA THR A 294 15.77 -26.87 11.88
C THR A 294 15.16 -26.00 10.79
N GLU A 295 15.24 -26.43 9.53
CA GLU A 295 14.66 -25.71 8.39
C GLU A 295 13.15 -25.50 8.59
N THR A 296 12.71 -24.23 8.56
CA THR A 296 11.30 -23.86 8.54
C THR A 296 11.07 -22.89 7.39
N VAL A 297 10.34 -23.33 6.36
CA VAL A 297 10.31 -22.63 5.05
C VAL A 297 9.39 -21.41 5.07
N PHE A 298 9.91 -20.27 5.53
CA PHE A 298 9.26 -18.95 5.46
C PHE A 298 9.69 -18.15 4.23
N SER A 299 9.28 -18.61 3.04
CA SER A 299 9.55 -17.93 1.77
C SER A 299 8.57 -16.76 1.51
N CYS A 300 8.83 -15.59 2.10
CA CYS A 300 8.08 -14.35 1.84
C CYS A 300 8.91 -13.36 1.00
N TYR A 301 8.63 -13.21 -0.29
CA TYR A 301 9.40 -12.31 -1.16
C TYR A 301 8.90 -10.86 -1.06
N TYR A 302 9.53 -10.05 -0.20
CA TYR A 302 9.45 -8.59 -0.30
C TYR A 302 10.28 -8.13 -1.51
N GLN A 303 9.66 -7.53 -2.53
CA GLN A 303 10.40 -6.94 -3.65
C GLN A 303 10.79 -5.48 -3.35
N PRO A 304 12.09 -5.13 -3.29
CA PRO A 304 12.52 -3.74 -3.24
C PRO A 304 12.21 -3.04 -4.58
N ILE A 305 11.69 -1.81 -4.52
CA ILE A 305 11.40 -1.00 -5.71
C ILE A 305 12.70 -0.37 -6.25
N ASP A 306 13.57 -1.19 -6.83
CA ASP A 306 14.85 -0.78 -7.43
C ASP A 306 14.69 -0.37 -8.90
N ALA A 307 14.19 0.85 -9.10
CA ALA A 307 14.26 1.53 -10.39
C ALA A 307 14.37 3.06 -10.22
N PRO A 308 15.57 3.66 -10.28
CA PRO A 308 15.68 5.09 -10.54
C PRO A 308 15.18 5.36 -11.97
N LEU A 309 14.22 6.27 -12.12
CA LEU A 309 13.67 6.66 -13.43
C LEU A 309 14.75 7.35 -14.28
N THR A 310 15.47 6.57 -15.10
CA THR A 310 16.24 7.11 -16.21
C THR A 310 15.28 7.72 -17.24
N PRO A 311 15.44 9.00 -17.63
CA PRO A 311 14.64 9.56 -18.70
C PRO A 311 14.96 8.85 -20.02
N PRO A 312 13.98 8.63 -20.91
CA PRO A 312 14.22 7.97 -22.19
C PRO A 312 15.22 8.76 -23.03
N GLU A 313 16.15 8.07 -23.70
CA GLU A 313 17.21 8.71 -24.47
C GLU A 313 16.64 9.59 -25.60
N SER A 314 17.22 10.77 -25.78
CA SER A 314 16.86 11.67 -26.88
C SER A 314 17.22 11.03 -28.23
N PRO A 315 16.32 11.03 -29.23
CA PRO A 315 16.58 10.41 -30.54
C PRO A 315 17.66 11.15 -31.37
N PHE A 316 18.20 12.26 -30.88
CA PHE A 316 19.25 13.03 -31.55
C PHE A 316 20.64 12.43 -31.31
N ARG A 317 20.98 11.38 -32.08
CA ARG A 317 22.36 10.90 -32.23
C ARG A 317 23.28 11.98 -32.80
N GLU A 318 24.15 12.55 -31.97
CA GLU A 318 25.32 13.28 -32.46
C GLU A 318 26.25 12.35 -33.26
N ARG A 319 26.68 12.78 -34.44
CA ARG A 319 27.62 12.02 -35.28
C ARG A 319 29.05 12.29 -34.81
N ARG A 320 29.68 11.31 -34.14
CA ARG A 320 31.13 11.34 -33.90
C ARG A 320 31.86 10.64 -35.03
N THR A 321 32.65 11.41 -35.79
CA THR A 321 33.60 10.91 -36.79
C THR A 321 34.77 10.20 -36.12
N PRO A 322 35.31 9.11 -36.69
CA PRO A 322 36.52 8.48 -36.17
C PRO A 322 37.74 9.38 -36.43
N VAL A 323 38.58 9.54 -35.43
CA VAL A 323 39.94 10.10 -35.57
C VAL A 323 40.94 8.96 -35.46
N LEU A 324 41.88 8.90 -36.40
CA LEU A 324 42.94 7.89 -36.45
C LEU A 324 44.27 8.47 -35.94
N SER A 325 44.90 7.75 -35.01
CA SER A 325 46.31 7.85 -34.62
C SER A 325 46.67 6.54 -33.90
N THR A 326 47.35 5.59 -34.56
CA THR A 326 48.83 5.41 -34.52
C THR A 326 49.33 5.02 -33.14
#